data_AF-A0A379TBE5-F1
#
_entry.id   AF-A0A379TBE5-F1
#
_cell.length_a   1.000
_cell.length_b   1.000
_cell.length_c   1.000
_cell.angle_alpha   90.00
_cell.angle_beta   90.00
_cell.angle_gamma   90.00
#
_symmetry.space_group_name_H-M   'P 1'
#
loop_
_entity.id
_entity.type
_entity.pdbx_description
1 polymer ?
#
loop_
_entity_poly.entity_id
_entity_poly.type
_entity_poly.pdbx_seq_one_letter_code
_entity_poly.pdbx_strand_id
1 'polypeptide(L)'
;MKTRRREMQSEIQSGSLAQSVKQSVAVVRNPTHIAVCLGYHPTDMPIPRVLEKGSDAQANYIVNIAERNCIPVVENVDLARSLFFEVERGR
;
A
#
# COMPACT_ATOMS: atom_id res chain seq x y z
N MET A 1 -22.31 9.25 20.36
CA MET A 1 -21.38 10.16 19.63
C MET A 1 -19.95 9.63 19.48
N LYS A 2 -19.41 8.82 20.41
CA LYS A 2 -18.06 8.20 20.27
C LYS A 2 -17.97 7.17 19.12
N THR A 3 -18.99 6.35 18.90
CA THR A 3 -19.02 5.33 17.83
C THR A 3 -18.96 5.96 16.44
N ARG A 4 -19.83 6.96 16.18
CA ARG A 4 -19.90 7.69 14.89
C ARG A 4 -18.59 8.40 14.51
N ARG A 5 -17.81 8.87 15.48
CA ARG A 5 -16.48 9.47 15.23
C ARG A 5 -15.43 8.41 14.85
N ARG A 6 -15.46 7.23 15.47
CA ARG A 6 -14.56 6.11 15.13
C ARG A 6 -14.85 5.55 13.75
N GLU A 7 -16.13 5.39 13.42
CA GLU A 7 -16.57 4.95 12.09
C GLU A 7 -16.06 5.91 11.00
N MET A 8 -16.26 7.22 11.18
CA MET A 8 -15.77 8.24 10.25
C MET A 8 -14.24 8.25 10.11
N GLN A 9 -13.50 8.05 11.21
CA GLN A 9 -12.03 7.97 11.15
C GLN A 9 -11.54 6.73 10.39
N SER A 10 -12.25 5.61 10.52
CA SER A 10 -11.95 4.36 9.81
C SER A 10 -12.22 4.50 8.31
N GLU A 11 -13.32 5.15 7.93
CA GLU A 11 -13.66 5.44 6.53
C GLU A 11 -12.61 6.33 5.86
N ILE A 12 -12.16 7.39 6.54
CA ILE A 12 -11.11 8.30 6.02
C ILE A 12 -9.79 7.55 5.82
N GLN A 13 -9.37 6.72 6.78
CA GLN A 13 -8.15 5.92 6.65
C GLN A 13 -8.24 4.91 5.51
N SER A 14 -9.39 4.24 5.37
CA SER A 14 -9.64 3.28 4.29
C SER A 14 -9.62 3.97 2.91
N GLY A 15 -10.20 5.16 2.81
CA GLY A 15 -10.17 5.98 1.60
C GLY A 15 -8.76 6.45 1.23
N SER A 16 -7.97 6.89 2.21
CA SER A 16 -6.57 7.30 2.01
C SER A 16 -5.68 6.14 1.54
N LEU A 17 -5.88 4.95 2.12
CA LEU A 17 -5.18 3.74 1.69
C LEU A 17 -5.53 3.38 0.25
N ALA A 18 -6.82 3.30 -0.08
CA ALA A 18 -7.26 2.96 -1.43
C ALA A 18 -6.72 3.94 -2.49
N GLN A 19 -6.64 5.23 -2.15
CA GLN A 19 -6.03 6.23 -3.02
C GLN A 19 -4.54 5.99 -3.24
N SER A 20 -3.80 5.64 -2.17
CA SER A 20 -2.36 5.35 -2.24
C SER A 20 -2.09 4.11 -3.12
N VAL A 21 -2.91 3.06 -2.99
CA VAL A 21 -2.81 1.86 -3.84
C VAL A 21 -3.05 2.20 -5.32
N LYS A 22 -4.08 3.01 -5.62
CA LYS A 22 -4.40 3.41 -7.01
C LYS A 22 -3.31 4.25 -7.67
N GLN A 23 -2.55 5.00 -6.89
CA GLN A 23 -1.42 5.80 -7.38
C GLN A 23 -0.12 4.99 -7.52
N SER A 24 -0.13 3.74 -7.06
CA SER A 24 1.05 2.88 -7.11
C SER A 24 1.31 2.40 -8.53
N VAL A 25 2.57 2.39 -8.93
CA VAL A 25 3.00 1.80 -10.19
C VAL A 25 3.11 0.28 -10.10
N ALA A 26 3.35 -0.24 -8.90
CA ALA A 26 3.38 -1.67 -8.61
C ALA A 26 3.16 -1.92 -7.11
N VAL A 27 2.68 -3.12 -6.80
CA VAL A 27 2.63 -3.65 -5.42
C VAL A 27 3.56 -4.84 -5.31
N VAL A 28 4.47 -4.82 -4.35
CA VAL A 28 5.34 -5.96 -4.03
C VAL A 28 4.74 -6.70 -2.83
N ARG A 29 4.59 -8.02 -2.93
CA ARG A 29 4.00 -8.83 -1.86
C ARG A 29 4.91 -9.96 -1.36
N ASN A 30 4.80 -10.24 -0.06
CA ASN A 30 5.14 -11.52 0.56
C ASN A 30 3.79 -12.22 0.84
N PRO A 31 3.48 -13.36 0.19
CA PRO A 31 2.15 -13.97 0.23
C PRO A 31 1.54 -14.00 1.63
N THR A 32 0.29 -13.53 1.74
CA THR A 32 -0.53 -13.49 2.96
C THR A 32 -0.01 -12.63 4.12
N HIS A 33 1.21 -12.09 4.04
CA HIS A 33 1.86 -11.42 5.18
C HIS A 33 2.08 -9.93 4.97
N ILE A 34 2.57 -9.52 3.79
CA ILE A 34 3.02 -8.14 3.56
C ILE A 34 2.63 -7.71 2.15
N ALA A 35 2.16 -6.47 2.01
CA ALA A 35 2.07 -5.78 0.74
C ALA A 35 2.67 -4.37 0.86
N VAL A 36 3.51 -4.01 -0.11
CA VAL A 36 4.16 -2.69 -0.21
C VAL A 36 3.80 -2.05 -1.53
N CYS A 37 3.29 -0.82 -1.48
CA CYS A 37 2.88 -0.02 -2.60
C CYS A 37 4.01 0.90 -3.04
N LEU A 38 4.50 0.73 -4.27
CA LEU A 38 5.56 1.55 -4.83
C LEU A 38 4.98 2.61 -5.76
N GLY A 39 5.41 3.85 -5.57
CA GLY A 39 5.12 4.99 -6.43
C GLY A 39 6.36 5.41 -7.21
N TYR A 40 6.15 5.89 -8.43
CA TYR A 40 7.20 6.50 -9.24
C TYR A 40 6.55 7.49 -10.21
N HIS A 41 7.14 8.67 -10.35
CA HIS A 41 6.72 9.67 -11.33
C HIS A 41 7.98 10.39 -11.87
N PRO A 42 8.30 10.31 -13.17
CA PRO A 42 9.57 10.83 -13.69
C PRO A 42 9.87 12.29 -13.32
N THR A 43 8.84 13.13 -13.19
CA THR A 43 8.96 14.56 -12.90
C THR A 43 8.94 14.87 -11.40
N ASP A 44 7.99 14.31 -10.65
CA ASP A 44 7.72 14.70 -9.26
C ASP A 44 8.32 13.72 -8.23
N MET A 45 8.55 12.48 -8.65
CA MET A 45 9.05 11.38 -7.84
C MET A 45 10.09 10.58 -8.65
N PRO A 46 11.27 11.19 -8.93
CA PRO A 46 12.28 10.61 -9.81
C PRO A 46 12.97 9.36 -9.21
N ILE A 47 12.77 9.11 -7.92
CA ILE A 47 13.23 7.92 -7.21
C ILE A 47 11.98 7.19 -6.74
N PRO A 48 11.86 5.86 -6.93
CA PRO A 48 10.74 5.09 -6.44
C PRO A 48 10.57 5.25 -4.92
N ARG A 49 9.33 5.45 -4.46
CA ARG A 49 9.02 5.64 -3.05
C ARG A 49 7.96 4.67 -2.56
N VAL A 50 7.96 4.39 -1.26
CA VAL A 50 6.89 3.63 -0.62
C VAL A 50 5.70 4.55 -0.33
N LEU A 51 4.61 4.40 -1.07
CA LEU A 51 3.38 5.19 -0.85
C LEU A 51 2.61 4.68 0.37
N GLU A 52 2.51 3.35 0.47
CA GLU A 52 1.72 2.65 1.46
C GLU A 52 2.31 1.27 1.72
N LYS A 53 2.12 0.75 2.93
CA LYS A 53 2.52 -0.61 3.28
C LYS A 53 1.59 -1.16 4.36
N GLY A 54 1.29 -2.45 4.29
CA GLY A 54 0.40 -3.11 5.23
C GLY A 54 0.79 -4.56 5.46
N SER A 55 0.39 -5.09 6.61
CA SER A 55 0.53 -6.50 6.97
C SER A 55 -0.82 -7.20 7.08
N ASP A 56 -0.81 -8.54 7.00
CA ASP A 56 -1.94 -9.42 7.30
C ASP A 56 -3.25 -9.00 6.58
N ALA A 57 -4.29 -8.62 7.32
CA ALA A 57 -5.56 -8.18 6.76
C ALA A 57 -5.42 -6.93 5.86
N GLN A 58 -4.53 -6.01 6.21
CA GLN A 58 -4.27 -4.82 5.40
C GLN A 58 -3.51 -5.18 4.12
N ALA A 59 -2.59 -6.13 4.18
CA ALA A 59 -1.90 -6.65 2.98
C ALA A 59 -2.91 -7.26 1.99
N ASN A 60 -3.82 -8.10 2.47
CA ASN A 60 -4.88 -8.68 1.64
C ASN A 60 -5.80 -7.61 1.04
N TYR A 61 -6.13 -6.56 1.81
CA TYR A 61 -6.93 -5.45 1.31
C TYR A 61 -6.21 -4.65 0.21
N ILE A 62 -4.91 -4.36 0.40
CA ILE A 62 -4.06 -3.69 -0.59
C ILE A 62 -4.02 -4.50 -1.90
N VAL A 63 -3.78 -5.81 -1.81
CA VAL A 63 -3.74 -6.69 -2.99
C VAL A 63 -5.08 -6.70 -3.70
N ASN A 64 -6.20 -6.79 -2.98
CA ASN A 64 -7.53 -6.75 -3.58
C ASN A 64 -7.79 -5.44 -4.34
N ILE A 65 -7.41 -4.29 -3.76
CA ILE A 65 -7.55 -2.99 -4.43
C ILE A 65 -6.65 -2.93 -5.67
N ALA A 66 -5.40 -3.40 -5.57
CA ALA A 66 -4.45 -3.41 -6.67
C ALA A 66 -5.00 -4.22 -7.87
N GLU A 67 -5.45 -5.45 -7.61
CA GLU A 67 -6.05 -6.32 -8.63
C GLU A 67 -7.28 -5.68 -9.29
N ARG A 68 -8.17 -5.07 -8.50
CA ARG A 68 -9.37 -4.39 -9.00
C ARG A 68 -9.08 -3.15 -9.86
N ASN A 69 -7.93 -2.52 -9.67
CA ASN A 69 -7.52 -1.33 -10.43
C ASN A 69 -6.43 -1.65 -11.45
N CYS A 70 -6.19 -2.94 -11.75
CA CYS A 70 -5.18 -3.40 -12.69
C CYS A 70 -3.76 -2.90 -12.37
N ILE A 71 -3.45 -2.69 -11.09
CA ILE A 71 -2.10 -2.37 -10.63
C ILE A 71 -1.31 -3.69 -10.53
N PRO A 72 -0.11 -3.80 -11.13
CA PRO A 72 0.64 -5.05 -11.14
C PRO A 72 1.07 -5.43 -9.72
N VAL A 73 0.75 -6.68 -9.34
CA VAL A 73 1.16 -7.27 -8.06
C VAL A 73 2.29 -8.27 -8.33
N VAL A 74 3.46 -7.97 -7.80
CA VAL A 74 4.68 -8.77 -7.98
C VAL A 74 4.98 -9.49 -6.68
N GLU A 75 5.14 -10.80 -6.76
CA GLU A 75 5.56 -11.61 -5.63
C GLU A 75 7.08 -11.61 -5.50
N ASN A 76 7.59 -11.05 -4.40
CA ASN A 76 9.00 -11.07 -4.05
C ASN A 76 9.13 -10.94 -2.53
N VAL A 77 9.39 -12.07 -1.87
CA VAL A 77 9.39 -12.18 -0.42
C VAL A 77 10.48 -11.34 0.22
N ASP A 78 11.71 -11.42 -0.31
CA ASP A 78 12.86 -10.72 0.27
C ASP A 78 12.71 -9.20 0.10
N LEU A 79 12.34 -8.75 -1.10
CA LEU A 79 12.11 -7.32 -1.35
C LEU A 79 10.94 -6.78 -0.52
N ALA A 80 9.83 -7.52 -0.43
CA ALA A 80 8.70 -7.11 0.40
C ALA A 80 9.09 -6.95 1.87
N ARG A 81 9.90 -7.87 2.41
CA ARG A 81 10.40 -7.79 3.79
C ARG A 81 11.32 -6.60 3.98
N SER A 82 12.34 -6.43 3.14
CA SER A 82 13.28 -5.30 3.25
C SER A 82 12.54 -3.96 3.15
N LEU A 83 11.68 -3.78 2.15
CA LEU A 83 10.89 -2.55 2.02
C LEU A 83 9.98 -2.31 3.23
N PHE A 84 9.36 -3.36 3.76
CA PHE A 84 8.44 -3.22 4.88
C PHE A 84 9.14 -2.84 6.18
N PHE A 85 10.30 -3.44 6.47
CA PHE A 85 11.02 -3.21 7.73
C PHE A 85 12.01 -2.04 7.67
N GLU A 86 12.62 -1.78 6.51
CA GLU A 86 13.72 -0.82 6.40
C GLU A 86 13.29 0.54 5.83
N VAL A 87 12.18 0.59 5.07
CA VAL A 87 11.76 1.81 4.37
C VAL A 87 10.49 2.40 4.97
N GLU A 88 10.54 3.67 5.34
CA GLU A 88 9.38 4.42 5.84
C GLU A 88 8.46 4.87 4.69
N ARG A 89 7.18 5.09 5.01
CA ARG A 89 6.24 5.63 4.03
C ARG A 89 6.64 7.05 3.62
N GLY A 90 6.54 7.36 2.33
CA GLY A 90 6.90 8.65 1.73
C GLY A 90 8.39 8.83 1.42
N ARG A 91 9.22 7.84 1.77
CA ARG A 91 10.65 7.77 1.42
C ARG A 91 10.88 7.00 0.13
#